data_AF-A0A2I0LTZ6-F1
#
_entry.id   AF-A0A2I0LTZ6-F1
#
_cell.length_a   1.000
_cell.length_b   1.000
_cell.length_c   1.000
_cell.angle_alpha   90.00
_cell.angle_beta   90.00
_cell.angle_gamma   90.00
#
_symmetry.space_group_name_H-M   'P 1'
#
loop_
_entity.id
_entity.type
_entity.pdbx_description
1 polymer ?
#
loop_
_entity_poly.entity_id
_entity_poly.type
_entity_poly.pdbx_seq_one_letter_code
_entity_poly.pdbx_strand_id
1 'polypeptide(L)'
;PDAPLRLPSPFRHGHRQPRAFLLRPTAGTFLGGYDGKSDLHVGITNSNGVVYNYDAEGVQRAGTGWEQCISVPLVQPHMFGLLQQWDQLLEEFSAGQAWLPHRYDEHEHNCYTYALAFINSILTAQGKREMSKSEFTERFVIPQTKRAARYITVHQELTANEFYIVPLPQQEELG
;
A
#
# COMPACT_ATOMS: atom_id res chain seq x y z
N PRO A 1 -6.80 35.57 15.91
CA PRO A 1 -7.00 34.64 14.79
C PRO A 1 -6.38 33.29 15.11
N ASP A 2 -7.20 32.25 15.24
CA ASP A 2 -6.71 30.90 15.45
C ASP A 2 -5.98 30.40 14.21
N ALA A 3 -4.88 29.67 14.42
CA ALA A 3 -4.10 29.11 13.33
C ALA A 3 -4.95 28.09 12.54
N PRO A 4 -4.83 28.04 11.20
CA PRO A 4 -5.60 27.10 10.40
C PRO A 4 -5.28 25.65 10.79
N LEU A 5 -6.33 24.83 10.96
CA LEU A 5 -6.19 23.40 11.23
C LEU A 5 -5.60 22.71 10.00
N ARG A 6 -4.43 22.08 10.16
CA ARG A 6 -3.80 21.25 9.12
C ARG A 6 -4.09 19.79 9.38
N LEU A 7 -4.83 19.17 8.46
CA LEU A 7 -5.07 17.73 8.47
C LEU A 7 -4.12 17.03 7.48
N PRO A 8 -3.13 16.26 7.96
CA PRO A 8 -2.19 15.59 7.07
C PRO A 8 -2.90 14.46 6.32
N SER A 9 -2.84 14.51 4.99
CA SER A 9 -3.39 13.43 4.15
C SER A 9 -2.75 12.09 4.53
N PRO A 10 -3.55 11.02 4.72
CA PRO A 10 -3.04 9.66 4.91
C PRO A 10 -2.59 9.02 3.61
N PHE A 11 -2.92 9.62 2.46
CA PHE A 11 -2.56 9.10 1.15
C PHE A 11 -1.15 9.50 0.76
N ARG A 12 -0.46 8.59 0.08
CA ARG A 12 0.93 8.72 -0.36
C ARG A 12 1.01 8.32 -1.83
N HIS A 13 1.96 8.95 -2.52
CA HIS A 13 2.35 8.51 -3.85
C HIS A 13 3.17 7.24 -3.73
N GLY A 14 2.58 6.09 -4.02
CA GLY A 14 3.17 4.76 -3.86
C GLY A 14 4.51 4.60 -4.55
N HIS A 15 4.68 5.18 -5.73
CA HIS A 15 5.98 5.20 -6.44
C HIS A 15 7.08 6.02 -5.75
N ARG A 16 6.77 6.71 -4.64
CA ARG A 16 7.74 7.40 -3.76
C ARG A 16 7.82 6.74 -2.39
N GLN A 17 7.33 5.52 -2.23
CA GLN A 17 7.31 4.76 -0.98
C GLN A 17 8.13 3.49 -1.20
N PRO A 18 9.44 3.50 -0.97
CA PRO A 18 10.25 2.31 -1.23
C PRO A 18 9.97 1.23 -0.19
N ARG A 19 9.90 -0.04 -0.61
CA ARG A 19 9.80 -1.21 0.28
C ARG A 19 8.60 -1.15 1.24
N ALA A 20 7.46 -0.71 0.72
CA ALA A 20 6.19 -0.61 1.40
C ALA A 20 5.16 -1.59 0.84
N PHE A 21 4.23 -1.98 1.70
CA PHE A 21 2.95 -2.56 1.34
C PHE A 21 1.98 -1.42 1.05
N LEU A 22 1.38 -1.43 -0.13
CA LEU A 22 0.46 -0.40 -0.59
C LEU A 22 -0.96 -0.94 -0.66
N LEU A 23 -1.92 -0.07 -0.37
CA LEU A 23 -3.33 -0.31 -0.65
C LEU A 23 -3.89 0.83 -1.50
N ARG A 24 -4.72 0.48 -2.48
CA ARG A 24 -5.52 1.41 -3.26
C ARG A 24 -6.93 0.85 -3.49
N PRO A 25 -7.94 1.66 -3.82
CA PRO A 25 -9.19 1.16 -4.36
C PRO A 25 -8.96 0.44 -5.69
N THR A 26 -9.74 -0.61 -5.98
CA THR A 26 -9.72 -1.28 -7.30
C THR A 26 -10.17 -0.35 -8.43
N ALA A 27 -11.09 0.58 -8.14
CA ALA A 27 -11.59 1.58 -9.07
C ALA A 27 -11.53 2.99 -8.47
N GLY A 28 -11.14 3.97 -9.30
CA GLY A 28 -11.08 5.38 -8.91
C GLY A 28 -9.98 5.68 -7.89
N THR A 29 -10.25 6.63 -6.99
CA THR A 29 -9.31 7.03 -5.93
C THR A 29 -10.03 7.18 -4.60
N PHE A 30 -9.28 7.14 -3.48
CA PHE A 30 -9.86 7.29 -2.15
C PHE A 30 -10.64 8.60 -1.98
N LEU A 31 -10.19 9.69 -2.60
CA LEU A 31 -10.87 10.99 -2.57
C LEU A 31 -11.87 11.20 -3.72
N GLY A 32 -11.80 10.39 -4.79
CA GLY A 32 -12.58 10.54 -6.01
C GLY A 32 -13.61 9.43 -6.21
N GLY A 33 -14.37 9.07 -5.17
CA GLY A 33 -15.50 8.14 -5.29
C GLY A 33 -15.42 6.86 -4.46
N TYR A 34 -14.43 6.71 -3.58
CA TYR A 34 -14.40 5.58 -2.66
C TYR A 34 -15.51 5.68 -1.61
N ASP A 35 -16.44 4.71 -1.66
CA ASP A 35 -17.63 4.64 -0.81
C ASP A 35 -17.43 3.82 0.47
N GLY A 36 -16.20 3.35 0.72
CA GLY A 36 -15.89 2.48 1.85
C GLY A 36 -16.29 1.01 1.66
N LYS A 37 -16.91 0.67 0.52
CA LYS A 37 -17.35 -0.69 0.19
C LYS A 37 -16.62 -1.26 -1.03
N SER A 38 -16.04 -0.39 -1.86
CA SER A 38 -15.21 -0.79 -2.99
C SER A 38 -14.04 -1.65 -2.52
N ASP A 39 -13.75 -2.70 -3.29
CA ASP A 39 -12.64 -3.59 -3.00
C ASP A 39 -11.30 -2.86 -3.03
N LEU A 40 -10.35 -3.40 -2.27
CA LEU A 40 -9.00 -2.87 -2.19
C LEU A 40 -8.05 -3.77 -2.96
N HIS A 41 -7.19 -3.15 -3.76
CA HIS A 41 -6.05 -3.80 -4.38
C HIS A 41 -4.78 -3.50 -3.60
N VAL A 42 -3.88 -4.47 -3.51
CA VAL A 42 -2.62 -4.32 -2.77
C VAL A 42 -1.41 -4.70 -3.61
N GLY A 43 -0.26 -4.12 -3.24
CA GLY A 43 0.99 -4.33 -3.94
C GLY A 43 2.19 -4.04 -3.05
N ILE A 44 3.36 -4.42 -3.51
CA ILE A 44 4.63 -4.23 -2.81
C ILE A 44 5.57 -3.45 -3.71
N THR A 45 6.11 -2.36 -3.19
CA THR A 45 7.08 -1.55 -3.93
C THR A 45 8.49 -2.11 -3.80
N ASN A 46 9.25 -2.09 -4.89
CA ASN A 46 10.71 -2.23 -4.81
C ASN A 46 11.37 -0.94 -4.27
N SER A 47 12.70 -0.89 -4.26
CA SER A 47 13.47 0.26 -3.78
C SER A 47 13.30 1.52 -4.65
N ASN A 48 12.92 1.35 -5.92
CA ASN A 48 12.72 2.43 -6.90
C ASN A 48 11.24 2.87 -7.03
N GLY A 49 10.34 2.28 -6.26
CA GLY A 49 8.91 2.61 -6.30
C GLY A 49 8.10 1.92 -7.40
N VAL A 50 8.66 0.93 -8.12
CA VAL A 50 7.86 0.06 -8.99
C VAL A 50 7.01 -0.85 -8.11
N VAL A 51 5.70 -0.94 -8.40
CA VAL A 51 4.76 -1.69 -7.59
C VAL A 51 4.49 -3.07 -8.20
N TYR A 52 4.89 -4.10 -7.48
CA TYR A 52 4.59 -5.49 -7.79
C TYR A 52 3.23 -5.84 -7.20
N ASN A 53 2.32 -6.30 -8.04
CA ASN A 53 0.96 -6.67 -7.63
C ASN A 53 0.48 -7.86 -8.47
N TYR A 54 -0.48 -8.60 -7.93
CA TYR A 54 -0.93 -9.85 -8.54
C TYR A 54 -2.42 -9.80 -8.85
N ASP A 55 -2.78 -10.07 -10.09
CA ASP A 55 -4.16 -10.09 -10.57
C ASP A 55 -4.39 -11.29 -11.51
N ALA A 56 -5.55 -11.33 -12.17
CA ALA A 56 -5.92 -12.40 -13.09
C ALA A 56 -4.98 -12.52 -14.30
N GLU A 57 -4.16 -11.50 -14.59
CA GLU A 57 -3.14 -11.51 -15.64
C GLU A 57 -1.75 -11.90 -15.11
N GLY A 58 -1.63 -12.25 -13.82
CA GLY A 58 -0.38 -12.65 -13.18
C GLY A 58 0.28 -11.52 -12.39
N VAL A 59 1.60 -11.61 -12.20
CA VAL A 59 2.36 -10.58 -11.48
C VAL A 59 2.67 -9.40 -12.39
N GLN A 60 2.09 -8.25 -12.07
CA GLN A 60 2.29 -6.98 -12.75
C GLN A 60 3.38 -6.14 -12.09
N ARG A 61 4.11 -5.38 -12.90
CA ARG A 61 5.12 -4.39 -12.47
C ARG A 61 4.65 -3.00 -12.89
N ALA A 62 3.92 -2.35 -11.99
CA ALA A 62 3.27 -1.08 -12.28
C ALA A 62 4.18 0.11 -11.97
N GLY A 63 4.44 0.95 -12.98
CA GLY A 63 5.10 2.25 -12.82
C GLY A 63 4.13 3.42 -12.62
N THR A 64 2.83 3.17 -12.73
CA THR A 64 1.74 4.15 -12.57
C THR A 64 0.51 3.51 -11.93
N GLY A 65 -0.46 4.32 -11.50
CA GLY A 65 -1.73 3.86 -10.94
C GLY A 65 -1.71 3.69 -9.42
N TRP A 66 -0.58 3.98 -8.78
CA TRP A 66 -0.42 3.91 -7.33
C TRP A 66 -0.10 5.29 -6.73
N GLU A 67 -0.60 6.38 -7.33
CA GLU A 67 -0.33 7.76 -6.89
C GLU A 67 -1.13 8.18 -5.65
N GLN A 68 -2.23 7.47 -5.35
CA GLN A 68 -3.07 7.72 -4.18
C GLN A 68 -3.29 6.44 -3.38
N CYS A 69 -2.30 6.08 -2.57
CA CYS A 69 -2.28 4.84 -1.81
C CYS A 69 -2.21 5.08 -0.31
N ILE A 70 -2.67 4.09 0.46
CA ILE A 70 -2.25 3.92 1.86
C ILE A 70 -0.92 3.16 1.82
N SER A 71 0.07 3.63 2.58
CA SER A 71 1.42 3.04 2.63
C SER A 71 1.72 2.48 4.01
N VAL A 72 2.20 1.24 4.05
CA VAL A 72 2.69 0.54 5.25
C VAL A 72 4.17 0.19 5.00
N PRO A 73 5.13 0.91 5.59
CA PRO A 73 6.56 0.60 5.45
C PRO A 73 6.88 -0.80 5.98
N LEU A 74 7.55 -1.64 5.19
CA LEU A 74 7.89 -3.01 5.57
C LEU A 74 9.31 -3.15 6.13
N VAL A 75 10.19 -2.23 5.77
CA VAL A 75 11.62 -2.28 6.14
C VAL A 75 11.99 -1.05 6.95
N GLN A 76 12.67 -1.27 8.07
CA GLN A 76 13.21 -0.19 8.89
C GLN A 76 14.66 0.15 8.47
N PRO A 77 15.14 1.38 8.69
CA PRO A 77 16.48 1.81 8.27
C PRO A 77 17.63 0.93 8.79
N HIS A 78 17.44 0.28 9.94
CA HIS A 78 18.45 -0.60 10.56
C HIS A 78 18.58 -1.97 9.87
N MET A 79 17.68 -2.34 8.96
CA MET A 79 17.62 -3.66 8.32
C MET A 79 18.50 -3.72 7.05
N PHE A 80 19.77 -3.29 7.15
CA PHE A 80 20.67 -3.06 6.02
C PHE A 80 20.81 -4.23 5.04
N GLY A 81 20.90 -5.47 5.53
CA GLY A 81 20.98 -6.65 4.67
C GLY A 81 19.74 -6.83 3.80
N LEU A 82 18.55 -6.62 4.37
CA LEU A 82 17.29 -6.68 3.63
C LEU A 82 17.17 -5.51 2.64
N LEU A 83 17.66 -4.31 3.01
CA LEU A 83 17.63 -3.15 2.11
C LEU A 83 18.39 -3.41 0.80
N GLN A 84 19.50 -4.15 0.84
CA GLN A 84 20.30 -4.45 -0.36
C GLN A 84 19.70 -5.56 -1.22
N GLN A 85 19.04 -6.54 -0.60
CA GLN A 85 18.54 -7.73 -1.30
C GLN A 85 17.05 -7.62 -1.68
N TRP A 86 16.33 -6.62 -1.17
CA TRP A 86 14.88 -6.49 -1.34
C TRP A 86 14.41 -6.65 -2.79
N ASP A 87 15.02 -5.91 -3.71
CA ASP A 87 14.60 -5.89 -5.11
C ASP A 87 14.83 -7.25 -5.78
N GLN A 88 15.97 -7.89 -5.49
CA GLN A 88 16.28 -9.23 -6.00
C GLN A 88 15.29 -10.26 -5.45
N LEU A 89 15.05 -10.25 -4.14
CA LEU A 89 14.11 -11.18 -3.50
C LEU A 89 12.69 -11.00 -4.04
N LEU A 90 12.25 -9.75 -4.24
CA LEU A 90 10.94 -9.45 -4.79
C LEU A 90 10.82 -9.93 -6.24
N GLU A 91 11.85 -9.73 -7.06
CA GLU A 91 11.86 -10.19 -8.45
C GLU A 91 11.87 -11.73 -8.54
N GLU A 92 12.73 -12.41 -7.80
CA GLU A 92 12.81 -13.88 -7.75
C GLU A 92 11.50 -14.50 -7.26
N PHE A 93 10.92 -13.96 -6.19
CA PHE A 93 9.63 -14.39 -5.68
C PHE A 93 8.51 -14.22 -6.72
N SER A 94 8.51 -13.08 -7.41
CA SER A 94 7.52 -12.73 -8.43
C SER A 94 7.63 -13.56 -9.71
N ALA A 95 8.80 -14.11 -10.01
CA ALA A 95 9.02 -15.04 -11.11
C ALA A 95 8.59 -16.49 -10.78
N GLY A 96 8.20 -16.76 -9.52
CA GLY A 96 7.80 -18.09 -9.07
C GLY A 96 6.52 -18.59 -9.75
N GLN A 97 6.50 -19.89 -10.08
CA GLN A 97 5.35 -20.54 -10.74
C GLN A 97 4.05 -20.48 -9.94
N ALA A 98 4.13 -20.22 -8.62
CA ALA A 98 2.96 -20.03 -7.77
C ALA A 98 2.08 -18.86 -8.26
N TRP A 99 2.67 -17.85 -8.90
CA TRP A 99 2.01 -16.60 -9.28
C TRP A 99 1.76 -16.48 -10.79
N LEU A 100 1.55 -17.63 -11.45
CA LEU A 100 1.14 -17.65 -12.86
C LEU A 100 -0.36 -17.32 -12.97
N PRO A 101 -0.81 -16.68 -14.07
CA PRO A 101 -2.19 -16.19 -14.21
C PRO A 101 -3.27 -17.24 -13.92
N HIS A 102 -3.07 -18.48 -14.38
CA HIS A 102 -4.02 -19.58 -14.18
C HIS A 102 -4.12 -20.09 -12.73
N ARG A 103 -3.27 -19.60 -11.81
CA ARG A 103 -3.31 -19.90 -10.38
C ARG A 103 -4.12 -18.86 -9.61
N TYR A 104 -4.52 -17.76 -10.25
CA TYR A 104 -5.28 -16.70 -9.61
C TYR A 104 -6.64 -17.21 -9.13
N ASP A 105 -6.96 -16.90 -7.88
CA ASP A 105 -8.26 -17.13 -7.28
C ASP A 105 -8.60 -15.91 -6.40
N GLU A 106 -9.74 -15.30 -6.65
CA GLU A 106 -10.12 -14.03 -6.00
C GLU A 106 -10.23 -14.15 -4.48
N HIS A 107 -10.49 -15.34 -3.93
CA HIS A 107 -10.68 -15.55 -2.50
C HIS A 107 -9.41 -16.08 -1.81
N GLU A 108 -8.80 -17.11 -2.40
CA GLU A 108 -7.73 -17.90 -1.78
C GLU A 108 -6.34 -17.59 -2.35
N HIS A 109 -6.25 -17.01 -3.56
CA HIS A 109 -4.97 -16.78 -4.24
C HIS A 109 -4.98 -15.49 -5.07
N ASN A 110 -4.98 -14.35 -4.37
CA ASN A 110 -5.18 -13.00 -4.89
C ASN A 110 -3.99 -12.06 -4.55
N CYS A 111 -4.14 -10.77 -4.85
CA CYS A 111 -3.14 -9.74 -4.56
C CYS A 111 -2.72 -9.70 -3.10
N TYR A 112 -3.65 -9.95 -2.17
CA TYR A 112 -3.37 -9.92 -0.74
C TYR A 112 -2.51 -11.10 -0.31
N THR A 113 -2.86 -12.30 -0.74
CA THR A 113 -2.08 -13.51 -0.43
C THR A 113 -0.70 -13.45 -1.08
N TYR A 114 -0.57 -12.87 -2.28
CA TYR A 114 0.72 -12.58 -2.92
C TYR A 114 1.61 -11.71 -2.04
N ALA A 115 1.10 -10.54 -1.66
CA ALA A 115 1.87 -9.59 -0.86
C ALA A 115 2.23 -10.17 0.52
N LEU A 116 1.29 -10.83 1.19
CA LEU A 116 1.54 -11.46 2.49
C LEU A 116 2.54 -12.63 2.39
N ALA A 117 2.47 -13.44 1.34
CA ALA A 117 3.40 -14.54 1.12
C ALA A 117 4.83 -14.02 0.90
N PHE A 118 5.01 -12.93 0.16
CA PHE A 118 6.32 -12.29 0.05
C PHE A 118 6.82 -11.81 1.42
N ILE A 119 5.99 -11.10 2.18
CA ILE A 119 6.35 -10.62 3.53
C ILE A 119 6.74 -11.79 4.44
N ASN A 120 5.98 -12.88 4.42
CA ASN A 120 6.27 -14.08 5.22
C ASN A 120 7.56 -14.76 4.76
N SER A 121 7.88 -14.79 3.46
CA SER A 121 9.16 -15.32 2.98
C SER A 121 10.35 -14.55 3.58
N ILE A 122 10.23 -13.23 3.70
CA ILE A 122 11.24 -12.37 4.33
C ILE A 122 11.31 -12.61 5.84
N LEU A 123 10.17 -12.77 6.52
CA LEU A 123 10.14 -13.09 7.95
C LEU A 123 10.82 -14.42 8.23
N THR A 124 10.50 -15.45 7.46
CA THR A 124 11.08 -16.78 7.58
C THR A 124 12.59 -16.76 7.32
N ALA A 125 13.05 -16.03 6.30
CA ALA A 125 14.48 -15.83 6.05
C ALA A 125 15.21 -15.11 7.20
N GLN A 126 14.49 -14.30 8.00
CA GLN A 126 15.00 -13.65 9.21
C GLN A 126 14.84 -14.49 10.48
N GLY A 127 14.37 -15.75 10.38
CA GLY A 127 14.11 -16.60 11.53
C GLY A 127 12.91 -16.16 12.39
N LYS A 128 12.00 -15.36 11.82
CA LYS A 128 10.78 -14.89 12.49
C LYS A 128 9.59 -15.77 12.13
N ARG A 129 8.57 -15.78 13.00
CA ARG A 129 7.29 -16.46 12.74
C ARG A 129 6.53 -15.75 11.62
N GLU A 130 5.95 -16.54 10.73
CA GLU A 130 5.00 -16.07 9.72
C GLU A 130 3.75 -15.46 10.35
N MET A 131 3.20 -14.45 9.69
CA MET A 131 1.94 -13.81 10.10
C MET A 131 0.78 -14.37 9.30
N SER A 132 -0.36 -14.56 9.97
CA SER A 132 -1.61 -14.88 9.29
C SER A 132 -2.20 -13.64 8.60
N LYS A 133 -3.15 -13.85 7.68
CA LYS A 133 -3.92 -12.77 7.06
C LYS A 133 -4.62 -11.88 8.09
N SER A 134 -5.22 -12.47 9.12
CA SER A 134 -5.88 -11.72 10.20
C SER A 134 -4.86 -10.89 10.99
N GLU A 135 -3.75 -11.52 11.38
CA GLU A 135 -2.71 -10.87 12.18
C GLU A 135 -2.10 -9.65 11.45
N PHE A 136 -1.75 -9.81 10.19
CA PHE A 136 -1.20 -8.70 9.40
C PHE A 136 -2.23 -7.59 9.20
N THR A 137 -3.48 -7.96 8.88
CA THR A 137 -4.59 -7.02 8.69
C THR A 137 -4.81 -6.18 9.94
N GLU A 138 -4.99 -6.83 11.09
CA GLU A 138 -5.31 -6.18 12.36
C GLU A 138 -4.20 -5.26 12.83
N ARG A 139 -2.95 -5.71 12.69
CA ARG A 139 -1.79 -4.99 13.22
C ARG A 139 -1.33 -3.84 12.33
N PHE A 140 -1.39 -3.98 11.01
CA PHE A 140 -0.77 -3.03 10.09
C PHE A 140 -1.76 -2.33 9.15
N VAL A 141 -2.80 -3.02 8.69
CA VAL A 141 -3.72 -2.47 7.69
C VAL A 141 -4.85 -1.67 8.34
N ILE A 142 -5.56 -2.25 9.31
CA ILE A 142 -6.71 -1.62 9.98
C ILE A 142 -6.40 -0.24 10.57
N PRO A 143 -5.25 -0.01 11.26
CA PRO A 143 -4.94 1.32 11.78
C PRO A 143 -4.85 2.38 10.69
N GLN A 144 -4.26 2.03 9.54
CA GLN A 144 -4.09 2.97 8.43
C GLN A 144 -5.40 3.20 7.67
N THR A 145 -6.19 2.15 7.43
CA THR A 145 -7.50 2.29 6.77
C THR A 145 -8.51 3.05 7.63
N LYS A 146 -8.50 2.87 8.96
CA LYS A 146 -9.30 3.70 9.87
C LYS A 146 -8.93 5.18 9.80
N ARG A 147 -7.63 5.49 9.72
CA ARG A 147 -7.15 6.86 9.55
C ARG A 147 -7.59 7.44 8.19
N ALA A 148 -7.49 6.65 7.13
CA ALA A 148 -7.97 7.01 5.80
C ALA A 148 -9.47 7.29 5.78
N ALA A 149 -10.28 6.41 6.36
CA ALA A 149 -11.73 6.56 6.45
C ALA A 149 -12.12 7.87 7.15
N ARG A 150 -11.53 8.17 8.32
CA ARG A 150 -11.78 9.44 9.02
C ARG A 150 -11.42 10.65 8.16
N TYR A 151 -10.29 10.59 7.45
CA TYR A 151 -9.88 11.68 6.57
C TYR A 151 -10.84 11.88 5.41
N ILE A 152 -11.29 10.79 4.77
CA ILE A 152 -12.27 10.82 3.68
C ILE A 152 -13.58 11.47 4.17
N THR A 153 -14.10 11.07 5.32
CA THR A 153 -15.31 11.65 5.90
C THR A 153 -15.17 13.15 6.09
N VAL A 154 -14.07 13.61 6.71
CA VAL A 154 -13.84 15.05 6.92
C VAL A 154 -13.68 15.79 5.59
N HIS A 155 -12.96 15.21 4.62
CA HIS A 155 -12.78 15.81 3.30
C HIS A 155 -14.11 15.96 2.56
N GLN A 156 -14.97 14.95 2.61
CA GLN A 156 -16.30 14.98 1.99
C GLN A 156 -17.20 16.05 2.63
N GLU A 157 -17.25 16.11 3.96
CA GLU A 157 -18.00 17.15 4.69
C GLU A 157 -17.51 18.56 4.35
N LEU A 158 -16.18 18.77 4.30
CA LEU A 158 -15.62 20.07 3.95
C LEU A 158 -15.85 20.45 2.49
N THR A 159 -15.98 19.48 1.58
CA THR A 159 -16.28 19.74 0.16
C THR A 159 -17.77 20.00 -0.06
N ALA A 160 -18.64 19.40 0.75
CA ALA A 160 -20.09 19.55 0.65
C ALA A 160 -20.59 20.86 1.28
N ASN A 161 -19.88 21.37 2.28
CA ASN A 161 -20.12 22.68 2.89
C ASN A 161 -19.23 23.73 2.18
N GLU A 162 -19.63 25.01 2.12
CA GLU A 162 -18.93 26.10 1.40
C GLU A 162 -17.57 26.50 2.03
N PHE A 163 -16.71 25.53 2.38
CA PHE A 163 -15.36 25.75 2.86
C PHE A 163 -14.36 25.63 1.72
N TYR A 164 -13.38 26.55 1.70
CA TYR A 164 -12.27 26.48 0.76
C TYR A 164 -11.20 25.51 1.25
N ILE A 165 -11.12 24.32 0.64
CA ILE A 165 -9.98 23.42 0.81
C ILE A 165 -8.85 23.94 -0.09
N VAL A 166 -7.78 24.46 0.51
CA VAL A 166 -6.57 24.85 -0.24
C VAL A 166 -5.59 23.67 -0.23
N PRO A 167 -5.32 23.01 -1.37
CA PRO A 167 -4.25 22.03 -1.46
C PRO A 167 -2.93 22.74 -1.22
N LEU A 168 -2.23 22.39 -0.14
CA LEU A 168 -0.90 22.90 0.11
C LEU A 168 0.10 22.17 -0.78
N PRO A 169 1.14 22.85 -1.29
CA PRO A 169 2.26 22.19 -1.96
C PRO A 169 2.81 21.09 -1.05
N GLN A 170 3.05 19.89 -1.60
CA GLN A 170 3.80 18.85 -0.88
C GLN A 170 5.17 19.43 -0.53
N GLN A 171 5.41 19.68 0.76
CA GLN A 171 6.78 19.91 1.21
C GLN A 171 7.52 18.59 1.02
N GLU A 172 8.53 18.61 0.16
CA GLU A 172 9.56 17.58 0.11
C GLU A 172 10.20 17.53 1.50
N GLU A 173 9.87 16.51 2.29
CA GLU A 173 10.69 16.18 3.46
C GLU A 173 12.03 15.67 2.91
N LEU A 174 12.98 16.59 2.79
CA LEU A 174 14.40 16.29 2.76
C LEU A 174 14.77 15.74 4.14
N GLY A 175 14.82 14.42 4.26
CA GLY A 175 15.23 13.70 5.47
C GLY A 175 15.55 12.24 5.18
#